data_AF-A0A2K4YJ10-F1
#
_entry.id   AF-A0A2K4YJ10-F1
#
_cell.length_a   1.000
_cell.length_b   1.000
_cell.length_c   1.000
_cell.angle_alpha   90.00
_cell.angle_beta   90.00
_cell.angle_gamma   90.00
#
_symmetry.space_group_name_H-M   'P 1'
#
loop_
_entity.id
_entity.type
_entity.pdbx_description
1 polymer ?
#
loop_
_entity_poly.entity_id
_entity_poly.type
_entity_poly.pdbx_seq_one_letter_code
_entity_poly.pdbx_strand_id
1 'polypeptide(L)'
;MTDTVKVTIDRSSVAMGDDVESHREFWLFPDEATVDDLLAEISAHYIPGVAGPAGWSVSVNTDELNRRSDIGLIYTRDDLRQEDQICRLVPGTTTLGHLVRRANSGELDVRARYMTGDMGRPLALSEVTAGSTYTGSQPVRLESEAAAEAKRDWVLLRELDRRAAAVTGARRDWIRDNIVWAAPPPPGSEVFVARSFHFLTRLHCPASMKVAAALLGIDDAGYEDLEKLVDVDGRPAAVIMAMVLAAFEWHTANRSWQGGQRDYCEVYFEFLARCGYQLSPVEEVLAGRITLQELTFSAEDTARLERIRELRARQYQLRNDRYYAKTLGDEQYKSAIGRVHADLSALGELPGPT
;
A
#
# COMPACT_ATOMS: atom_id res chain seq x y z
N MET A 1 0.36 33.04 9.44
CA MET A 1 0.71 32.21 10.60
C MET A 1 1.40 31.00 10.01
N THR A 2 2.65 30.73 10.40
CA THR A 2 3.36 29.53 9.95
C THR A 2 2.59 28.33 10.46
N ASP A 3 2.21 27.42 9.57
CA ASP A 3 1.55 26.18 9.97
C ASP A 3 2.52 25.40 10.87
N THR A 4 2.04 24.98 12.04
CA THR A 4 2.83 24.23 13.03
C THR A 4 2.27 22.84 13.20
N VAL A 5 3.16 21.89 13.47
CA VAL A 5 2.84 20.51 13.80
C VAL A 5 3.02 20.32 15.30
N LYS A 6 1.92 19.93 15.97
CA LYS A 6 1.98 19.44 17.34
C LYS A 6 2.50 18.01 17.32
N VAL A 7 3.58 17.78 18.05
CA VAL A 7 4.17 16.45 18.24
C VAL A 7 3.92 16.03 19.68
N THR A 8 3.14 14.98 19.88
CA THR A 8 3.03 14.28 21.16
C THR A 8 4.08 13.17 21.15
N ILE A 9 5.07 13.20 22.02
CA ILE A 9 6.11 12.15 22.08
C ILE A 9 6.04 11.39 23.40
N ASP A 10 6.27 10.08 23.35
CA ASP A 10 6.41 9.23 24.53
C ASP A 10 7.51 8.17 24.31
N ARG A 11 8.13 7.65 25.38
CA ARG A 11 9.17 6.61 25.30
C ARG A 11 8.91 5.42 26.22
N SER A 12 9.45 4.28 25.82
CA SER A 12 9.56 3.11 26.69
C SER A 12 10.55 3.35 27.83
N SER A 13 10.34 2.63 28.92
CA SER A 13 11.20 2.61 30.08
C SER A 13 12.47 1.80 29.83
N VAL A 14 13.60 2.25 30.37
CA VAL A 14 14.91 1.59 30.20
C VAL A 14 15.30 0.73 31.40
N ALA A 15 14.70 0.95 32.57
CA ALA A 15 14.93 0.18 33.78
C ALA A 15 13.70 0.18 34.70
N MET A 16 13.69 -0.71 35.70
CA MET A 16 12.68 -0.71 36.75
C MET A 16 12.69 0.62 37.49
N GLY A 17 11.55 1.31 37.53
CA GLY A 17 11.40 2.60 38.20
C GLY A 17 11.63 3.83 37.32
N ASP A 18 12.01 3.65 36.06
CA ASP A 18 12.03 4.76 35.07
C ASP A 18 10.60 5.20 34.72
N ASP A 19 9.62 4.28 34.78
CA ASP A 19 8.18 4.53 34.56
C ASP A 19 7.40 5.07 35.77
N VAL A 20 8.07 5.52 36.83
CA VAL A 20 7.38 6.13 37.96
C VAL A 20 6.69 7.44 37.56
N GLU A 21 7.22 8.11 36.53
CA GLU A 21 6.62 9.29 35.92
C GLU A 21 6.34 9.04 34.43
N SER A 22 5.33 9.74 33.89
CA SER A 22 5.05 9.70 32.46
C SER A 22 6.19 10.35 31.69
N HIS A 23 6.77 9.63 30.72
CA HIS A 23 7.77 10.22 29.82
C HIS A 23 7.16 11.12 28.73
N ARG A 24 5.83 11.22 28.67
CA ARG A 24 5.15 11.94 27.60
C ARG A 24 5.49 13.43 27.61
N GLU A 25 5.96 13.93 26.47
CA GLU A 25 6.22 15.34 26.19
C GLU A 25 5.40 15.86 24.99
N PHE A 26 5.32 17.18 24.87
CA PHE A 26 4.60 17.86 23.80
C PHE A 26 5.50 18.92 23.17
N TRP A 27 5.77 18.77 21.88
CA TRP A 27 6.65 19.66 21.12
C TRP A 27 5.87 20.36 19.99
N LEU A 28 6.40 21.51 19.57
CA LEU A 28 5.88 22.27 18.44
C LEU A 28 6.99 22.43 17.40
N PHE A 29 6.72 21.95 16.20
CA PHE A 29 7.61 22.12 15.05
C PHE A 29 6.94 22.96 13.96
N PRO A 30 7.70 23.68 13.13
CA PRO A 30 7.21 24.16 11.85
C PRO A 30 6.73 23.01 10.94
N ASP A 31 5.73 23.23 10.07
CA ASP A 31 5.22 22.21 9.12
C ASP A 31 6.32 21.68 8.19
N GLU A 32 7.28 22.55 7.85
CA GLU A 32 8.46 22.27 7.02
C GLU A 32 9.58 21.53 7.74
N ALA A 33 9.52 21.43 9.08
CA ALA A 33 10.48 20.62 9.82
C ALA A 33 10.44 19.20 9.30
N THR A 34 11.58 18.55 9.36
CA THR A 34 11.80 17.28 8.70
C THR A 34 11.89 16.14 9.70
N VAL A 35 11.85 14.92 9.18
CA VAL A 35 12.15 13.73 9.98
C VAL A 35 13.55 13.79 10.59
N ASP A 36 14.51 14.42 9.90
CA ASP A 36 15.86 14.58 10.44
C ASP A 36 15.89 15.52 11.65
N ASP A 37 15.15 16.63 11.60
CA ASP A 37 15.02 17.55 12.74
C ASP A 37 14.40 16.83 13.95
N LEU A 38 13.33 16.07 13.73
CA LEU A 38 12.67 15.30 14.78
C LEU A 38 13.60 14.24 15.38
N LEU A 39 14.30 13.45 14.55
CA LEU A 39 15.19 12.39 15.05
C LEU A 39 16.39 12.98 15.80
N ALA A 40 16.94 14.11 15.34
CA ALA A 40 18.03 14.79 16.03
C ALA A 40 17.61 15.30 17.41
N GLU A 41 16.44 15.93 17.53
CA GLU A 41 15.90 16.40 18.81
C GLU A 41 15.63 15.23 19.77
N ILE A 42 15.06 14.14 19.27
CA ILE A 42 14.85 12.93 20.08
C ILE A 42 16.18 12.40 20.62
N SER A 43 17.21 12.29 19.77
CA SER A 43 18.53 11.78 20.13
C SER A 43 19.22 12.66 21.16
N ALA A 44 19.24 13.97 20.92
CA ALA A 44 20.01 14.91 21.71
C ALA A 44 19.39 15.24 23.06
N HIS A 45 18.05 15.19 23.17
CA HIS A 45 17.34 15.82 24.29
C HIS A 45 16.30 14.96 24.99
N TYR A 46 15.84 13.85 24.39
CA TYR A 46 14.70 13.11 24.92
C TYR A 46 15.03 11.70 25.40
N ILE A 47 15.75 10.93 24.58
CA ILE A 47 16.11 9.56 24.95
C ILE A 47 17.29 9.58 25.93
N PRO A 48 17.24 8.80 27.02
CA PRO A 48 18.39 8.70 27.91
C PRO A 48 19.55 7.96 27.23
N GLY A 49 20.77 8.38 27.58
CA GLY A 49 21.96 7.58 27.34
C GLY A 49 21.87 6.28 28.14
N VAL A 50 22.08 5.14 27.47
CA VAL A 50 22.04 3.83 28.11
C VAL A 50 23.36 3.11 27.89
N ALA A 51 23.87 2.48 28.94
CA ALA A 51 25.10 1.72 28.88
C ALA A 51 24.90 0.38 28.15
N GLY A 52 25.79 0.07 27.21
CA GLY A 52 25.76 -1.17 26.43
C GLY A 52 25.04 -1.01 25.08
N PRO A 53 24.78 -2.11 24.35
CA PRO A 53 24.07 -2.05 23.08
C PRO A 53 22.60 -1.67 23.28
N ALA A 54 22.32 -0.38 23.16
CA ALA A 54 21.01 0.23 23.35
C ALA A 54 20.57 1.00 22.11
N GLY A 55 19.29 0.90 21.78
CA GLY A 55 18.72 1.66 20.70
C GLY A 55 17.25 1.98 20.89
N TRP A 56 16.70 2.76 19.98
CA TRP A 56 15.34 3.27 20.01
C TRP A 56 14.72 3.17 18.63
N SER A 57 13.56 2.54 18.53
CA SER A 57 12.72 2.60 17.33
C SER A 57 11.74 3.76 17.49
N VAL A 58 11.83 4.75 16.60
CA VAL A 58 10.94 5.92 16.60
C VAL A 58 9.84 5.69 15.59
N SER A 59 8.58 5.75 16.05
CA SER A 59 7.40 5.47 15.24
C SER A 59 6.36 6.57 15.36
N VAL A 60 5.67 6.87 14.27
CA VAL A 60 4.57 7.84 14.21
C VAL A 60 3.24 7.14 13.97
N ASN A 61 2.14 7.75 14.40
CA ASN A 61 0.80 7.28 14.06
C ASN A 61 0.51 7.31 12.55
N THR A 62 -0.48 6.52 12.14
CA THR A 62 -0.98 6.43 10.77
C THR A 62 -2.50 6.67 10.75
N ASP A 63 -3.08 6.78 9.55
CA ASP A 63 -4.54 6.89 9.34
C ASP A 63 -5.33 5.66 9.82
N GLU A 64 -4.64 4.52 9.99
CA GLU A 64 -5.22 3.34 10.61
C GLU A 64 -5.10 3.41 12.14
N LEU A 65 -6.26 3.45 12.83
CA LEU A 65 -6.36 3.34 14.28
C LEU A 65 -5.57 2.11 14.75
N ASN A 66 -4.54 2.35 15.58
CA ASN A 66 -3.59 1.37 16.15
C ASN A 66 -2.40 0.93 15.29
N ARG A 67 -2.22 1.46 14.07
CA ARG A 67 -0.95 1.27 13.34
C ARG A 67 -0.03 2.46 13.52
N ARG A 68 1.24 2.15 13.74
CA ARG A 68 2.35 3.10 13.71
C ARG A 68 3.31 2.72 12.60
N SER A 69 3.93 3.73 11.99
CA SER A 69 5.00 3.56 11.01
C SER A 69 6.31 3.96 11.67
N ASP A 70 7.31 3.08 11.65
CA ASP A 70 8.66 3.45 12.08
C ASP A 70 9.25 4.47 11.09
N ILE A 71 9.87 5.52 11.61
CA ILE A 71 10.50 6.60 10.84
C ILE A 71 12.02 6.59 10.97
N GLY A 72 12.56 6.03 12.05
CA GLY A 72 13.98 5.88 12.24
C GLY A 72 14.36 5.00 13.43
N LEU A 73 15.63 4.59 13.44
CA LEU A 73 16.28 3.92 14.57
C LEU A 73 17.40 4.82 15.09
N ILE A 74 17.53 4.95 16.40
CA ILE A 74 18.61 5.70 17.06
C ILE A 74 19.37 4.72 17.95
N TYR A 75 20.68 4.58 17.73
CA TYR A 75 21.55 3.69 18.50
C TYR A 75 22.47 4.51 19.38
N THR A 76 22.44 4.24 20.68
CA THR A 76 23.20 4.96 21.69
C THR A 76 24.28 4.06 22.27
N ARG A 77 25.45 4.64 22.56
CA ARG A 77 26.59 3.95 23.19
C ARG A 77 27.22 4.87 24.22
N ASP A 78 26.42 5.25 25.22
CA ASP A 78 26.83 6.17 26.28
C ASP A 78 28.01 5.59 27.09
N ASP A 79 28.04 4.27 27.24
CA ASP A 79 29.16 3.54 27.86
C ASP A 79 30.50 3.80 27.16
N LEU A 80 30.48 4.06 25.86
CA LEU A 80 31.67 4.35 25.05
C LEU A 80 31.81 5.83 24.69
N ARG A 81 30.87 6.69 25.10
CA ARG A 81 30.80 8.11 24.70
C ARG A 81 30.91 8.32 23.19
N GLN A 82 30.28 7.42 22.43
CA GLN A 82 30.22 7.55 20.98
C GLN A 82 29.05 8.43 20.58
N GLU A 83 29.18 9.10 19.43
CA GLU A 83 28.07 9.80 18.81
C GLU A 83 26.97 8.80 18.45
N ASP A 84 25.72 9.21 18.66
CA ASP A 84 24.56 8.38 18.33
C ASP A 84 24.49 8.09 16.83
N GLN A 85 24.13 6.85 16.49
CA GLN A 85 23.98 6.44 15.10
C GLN A 85 22.51 6.40 14.72
N ILE A 86 22.14 7.07 13.63
CA ILE A 86 20.74 7.16 13.18
C ILE A 86 20.56 6.41 11.85
N CYS A 87 19.57 5.51 11.80
CA CYS A 87 19.11 4.85 10.58
C CYS A 87 17.73 5.41 10.19
N ARG A 88 17.63 6.00 9.00
CA ARG A 88 16.38 6.53 8.47
C ARG A 88 15.55 5.41 7.84
N LEU A 89 14.27 5.32 8.21
CA LEU A 89 13.32 4.37 7.59
C LEU A 89 12.35 5.08 6.61
N VAL A 90 12.38 6.41 6.60
CA VAL A 90 11.73 7.28 5.61
C VAL A 90 12.73 8.31 5.10
N PRO A 91 12.52 8.95 3.93
CA PRO A 91 13.41 10.00 3.45
C PRO A 91 13.55 11.12 4.50
N GLY A 92 14.78 11.51 4.82
CA GLY A 92 15.04 12.58 5.80
C GLY A 92 14.38 13.90 5.42
N THR A 93 14.18 14.15 4.12
CA THR A 93 13.48 15.32 3.57
C THR A 93 11.95 15.29 3.74
N THR A 94 11.39 14.22 4.30
CA THR A 94 9.94 14.13 4.55
C THR A 94 9.58 15.13 5.64
N THR A 95 8.65 16.03 5.37
CA THR A 95 8.23 17.04 6.35
C THR A 95 7.26 16.46 7.37
N LEU A 96 7.25 17.00 8.58
CA LEU A 96 6.33 16.62 9.65
C LEU A 96 4.89 16.94 9.25
N GLY A 97 4.68 18.03 8.49
CA GLY A 97 3.39 18.35 7.91
C GLY A 97 2.82 17.27 7.00
N HIS A 98 3.68 16.69 6.16
CA HIS A 98 3.30 15.56 5.32
C HIS A 98 2.92 14.34 6.15
N LEU A 99 3.64 14.06 7.26
CA LEU A 99 3.30 12.96 8.15
C LEU A 99 1.97 13.16 8.87
N VAL A 100 1.67 14.36 9.37
CA VAL A 100 0.39 14.71 9.99
C VAL A 100 -0.77 14.51 9.03
N ARG A 101 -0.65 15.03 7.79
CA ARG A 101 -1.67 14.84 6.74
C ARG A 101 -1.88 13.36 6.43
N ARG A 102 -0.81 12.57 6.40
CA ARG A 102 -0.88 11.13 6.19
C ARG A 102 -1.53 10.39 7.36
N ALA A 103 -1.29 10.83 8.59
CA ALA A 103 -1.87 10.23 9.79
C ALA A 103 -3.35 10.58 9.98
N ASN A 104 -3.87 11.57 9.24
CA ASN A 104 -5.23 12.10 9.36
C ASN A 104 -5.63 12.41 10.83
N SER A 105 -4.64 12.83 11.62
CA SER A 105 -4.78 13.21 13.01
C SER A 105 -4.23 14.62 13.12
N GLY A 106 -4.95 15.56 13.74
CA GLY A 106 -4.49 16.96 13.87
C GLY A 106 -3.18 17.15 14.66
N GLU A 107 -2.54 16.06 15.09
CA GLU A 107 -1.23 16.02 15.74
C GLU A 107 -0.45 14.77 15.29
N LEU A 108 0.87 14.80 15.46
CA LEU A 108 1.77 13.67 15.25
C LEU A 108 2.03 12.98 16.59
N ASP A 109 1.62 11.72 16.74
CA ASP A 109 1.91 10.90 17.92
C ASP A 109 3.15 10.05 17.67
N VAL A 110 4.23 10.39 18.36
CA VAL A 110 5.56 9.78 18.26
C VAL A 110 5.80 8.85 19.46
N ARG A 111 6.26 7.63 19.20
CA ARG A 111 6.68 6.68 20.23
C ARG A 111 8.11 6.21 19.98
N ALA A 112 8.99 6.43 20.95
CA ALA A 112 10.34 5.88 21.00
C ALA A 112 10.35 4.57 21.82
N ARG A 113 10.46 3.42 21.14
CA ARG A 113 10.50 2.10 21.78
C ARG A 113 11.95 1.68 22.04
N TYR A 114 12.24 1.38 23.30
CA TYR A 114 13.56 0.92 23.72
C TYR A 114 13.88 -0.47 23.14
N MET A 115 15.07 -0.61 22.59
CA MET A 115 15.66 -1.80 22.00
C MET A 115 16.90 -2.19 22.80
N THR A 116 17.02 -3.48 23.12
CA THR A 116 18.12 -4.02 23.94
C THR A 116 18.73 -5.24 23.28
N GLY A 117 19.96 -5.58 23.69
CA GLY A 117 20.72 -6.70 23.16
C GLY A 117 21.04 -6.50 21.68
N ASP A 118 20.84 -7.54 20.88
CA ASP A 118 21.17 -7.50 19.45
C ASP A 118 20.26 -6.54 18.65
N MET A 119 19.08 -6.18 19.16
CA MET A 119 18.23 -5.17 18.54
C MET A 119 18.71 -3.74 18.83
N GLY A 120 19.52 -3.57 19.89
CA GLY A 120 19.98 -2.27 20.38
C GLY A 120 21.27 -1.77 19.72
N ARG A 121 21.78 -2.41 18.68
CA ARG A 121 22.94 -1.88 17.94
C ARG A 121 22.94 -2.26 16.46
N PRO A 122 23.62 -1.49 15.60
CA PRO A 122 23.89 -1.92 14.24
C PRO A 122 24.84 -3.12 14.24
N LEU A 123 24.52 -4.11 13.41
CA LEU A 123 25.35 -5.30 13.20
C LEU A 123 25.98 -5.26 11.81
N ALA A 124 27.26 -5.60 11.72
CA ALA A 124 27.89 -5.83 10.43
C ALA A 124 27.38 -7.15 9.82
N LEU A 125 27.28 -7.24 8.49
CA LEU A 125 26.90 -8.50 7.84
C LEU A 125 27.82 -9.66 8.25
N SER A 126 29.13 -9.41 8.32
CA SER A 126 30.11 -10.42 8.74
C SER A 126 29.83 -10.96 10.14
N GLU A 127 29.37 -10.10 11.04
CA GLU A 127 28.99 -10.47 12.40
C GLU A 127 27.73 -11.32 12.41
N VAL A 128 26.69 -10.92 11.65
CA VAL A 128 25.47 -11.71 11.49
C VAL A 128 25.80 -13.11 10.94
N THR A 129 26.62 -13.19 9.88
CA THR A 129 26.96 -14.47 9.24
C THR A 129 27.92 -15.35 10.05
N ALA A 130 28.66 -14.77 10.99
CA ALA A 130 29.50 -15.52 11.93
C ALA A 130 28.73 -15.96 13.19
N GLY A 131 27.54 -15.40 13.42
CA GLY A 131 26.71 -15.67 14.58
C GLY A 131 26.13 -17.08 14.58
N SER A 132 25.92 -17.64 15.78
CA SER A 132 25.33 -18.96 15.97
C SER A 132 23.88 -19.08 15.50
N THR A 133 23.19 -17.94 15.32
CA THR A 133 21.82 -17.87 14.78
C THR A 133 21.78 -17.90 13.26
N TYR A 134 22.91 -17.66 12.58
CA TYR A 134 22.99 -17.78 11.13
C TYR A 134 23.13 -19.24 10.73
N THR A 135 22.07 -19.78 10.13
CA THR A 135 22.01 -21.20 9.76
C THR A 135 22.73 -21.52 8.45
N GLY A 136 23.26 -20.52 7.74
CA GLY A 136 23.81 -20.69 6.40
C GLY A 136 22.78 -21.15 5.36
N SER A 137 21.48 -21.14 5.71
CA SER A 137 20.42 -21.61 4.83
C SER A 137 20.41 -20.78 3.55
N GLN A 138 20.64 -21.44 2.43
CA GLN A 138 20.47 -20.85 1.12
C GLN A 138 19.05 -21.14 0.64
N PRO A 139 18.30 -20.12 0.20
CA PRO A 139 17.00 -20.38 -0.39
C PRO A 139 17.20 -21.24 -1.64
N VAL A 140 16.45 -22.34 -1.74
CA VAL A 140 16.32 -23.06 -3.01
C VAL A 140 15.56 -22.12 -3.93
N ARG A 141 16.26 -21.58 -4.93
CA ARG A 141 15.62 -20.77 -5.96
C ARG A 141 14.76 -21.72 -6.79
N LEU A 142 13.45 -21.55 -6.70
CA LEU A 142 12.49 -22.26 -7.56
C LEU A 142 12.56 -21.62 -8.95
N GLU A 143 13.62 -21.95 -9.69
CA GLU A 143 13.87 -21.39 -11.03
C GLU A 143 12.70 -21.66 -11.98
N SER A 144 11.96 -22.75 -11.78
CA SER A 144 10.75 -23.06 -12.55
C SER A 144 9.62 -22.07 -12.28
N GLU A 145 9.40 -21.67 -11.03
CA GLU A 145 8.38 -20.68 -10.65
C GLU A 145 8.82 -19.28 -11.06
N ALA A 146 10.07 -18.91 -10.80
CA ALA A 146 10.65 -17.65 -11.25
C ALA A 146 10.66 -17.54 -12.79
N ALA A 147 10.91 -18.63 -13.51
CA ALA A 147 10.83 -18.66 -14.97
C ALA A 147 9.38 -18.66 -15.48
N ALA A 148 8.44 -19.32 -14.80
CA ALA A 148 7.02 -19.26 -15.13
C ALA A 148 6.47 -17.85 -14.93
N GLU A 149 6.87 -17.19 -13.84
CA GLU A 149 6.52 -15.80 -13.54
C GLU A 149 7.22 -14.82 -14.49
N ALA A 150 8.48 -15.07 -14.86
CA ALA A 150 9.20 -14.29 -15.88
C ALA A 150 8.61 -14.45 -17.28
N LYS A 151 8.01 -15.59 -17.60
CA LYS A 151 7.27 -15.84 -18.85
C LYS A 151 5.88 -15.25 -18.85
N ARG A 152 5.38 -14.78 -17.70
CA ARG A 152 4.06 -14.15 -17.61
C ARG A 152 4.10 -12.85 -18.39
N ASP A 153 3.09 -12.61 -19.21
CA ASP A 153 3.00 -11.38 -19.98
C ASP A 153 2.56 -10.23 -19.06
N TRP A 154 3.54 -9.62 -18.39
CA TRP A 154 3.32 -8.51 -17.48
C TRP A 154 2.75 -7.26 -18.16
N VAL A 155 2.99 -7.10 -19.46
CA VAL A 155 2.40 -6.01 -20.26
C VAL A 155 0.90 -6.25 -20.39
N LEU A 156 0.51 -7.48 -20.74
CA LEU A 156 -0.90 -7.86 -20.80
C LEU A 156 -1.59 -7.73 -19.43
N LEU A 157 -0.98 -8.21 -18.34
CA LEU A 157 -1.59 -8.09 -17.00
C LEU A 157 -1.85 -6.64 -16.60
N ARG A 158 -0.90 -5.74 -16.85
CA ARG A 158 -1.07 -4.30 -16.56
C ARG A 158 -2.16 -3.68 -17.42
N GLU A 159 -2.27 -4.11 -18.68
CA GLU A 159 -3.36 -3.66 -19.55
C GLU A 159 -4.73 -4.13 -19.03
N LEU A 160 -4.82 -5.36 -18.50
CA LEU A 160 -6.04 -5.85 -17.85
C LEU A 160 -6.36 -5.08 -16.57
N ASP A 161 -5.35 -4.76 -15.74
CA ASP A 161 -5.51 -3.91 -14.56
C ASP A 161 -6.06 -2.53 -14.99
N ARG A 162 -5.49 -1.93 -16.05
CA ARG A 162 -5.93 -0.64 -16.61
C ARG A 162 -7.37 -0.67 -17.10
N ARG A 163 -7.77 -1.72 -17.83
CA ARG A 163 -9.15 -1.89 -18.33
C ARG A 163 -10.14 -2.09 -17.18
N ALA A 164 -9.80 -2.89 -16.18
CA ALA A 164 -10.62 -3.10 -14.99
C ALA A 164 -10.79 -1.79 -14.19
N ALA A 165 -9.73 -0.99 -14.05
CA ALA A 165 -9.79 0.32 -13.42
C ALA A 165 -10.70 1.29 -14.21
N ALA A 166 -10.61 1.30 -15.54
CA ALA A 166 -11.39 2.19 -16.40
C ALA A 166 -12.91 1.99 -16.29
N VAL A 167 -13.38 0.77 -16.01
CA VAL A 167 -14.82 0.46 -15.88
C VAL A 167 -15.35 0.59 -14.45
N THR A 168 -14.47 0.71 -13.45
CA THR A 168 -14.85 0.67 -12.04
C THR A 168 -15.78 1.83 -11.65
N GLY A 169 -15.55 3.04 -12.17
CA GLY A 169 -16.43 4.19 -11.89
C GLY A 169 -17.86 3.94 -12.37
N ALA A 170 -18.01 3.63 -13.66
CA ALA A 170 -19.31 3.34 -14.27
C ALA A 170 -20.04 2.17 -13.61
N ARG A 171 -19.31 1.12 -13.21
CA ARG A 171 -19.88 -0.01 -12.45
C ARG A 171 -20.42 0.43 -11.10
N ARG A 172 -19.69 1.24 -10.34
CA ARG A 172 -20.12 1.73 -9.02
C ARG A 172 -21.34 2.64 -9.12
N ASP A 173 -21.37 3.52 -10.11
CA ASP A 173 -22.54 4.38 -10.35
C ASP A 173 -23.77 3.53 -10.71
N TRP A 174 -23.60 2.52 -11.57
CA TRP A 174 -24.69 1.59 -11.88
C TRP A 174 -25.18 0.82 -10.64
N ILE A 175 -24.26 0.32 -9.81
CA ILE A 175 -24.59 -0.39 -8.56
C ILE A 175 -25.38 0.51 -7.60
N ARG A 176 -24.92 1.76 -7.44
CA ARG A 176 -25.59 2.77 -6.62
C ARG A 176 -27.04 2.89 -7.04
N ASP A 177 -27.30 3.14 -8.33
CA ASP A 177 -28.62 3.48 -8.83
C ASP A 177 -29.56 2.26 -8.96
N ASN A 178 -29.03 1.09 -9.31
CA ASN A 178 -29.84 -0.08 -9.70
C ASN A 178 -29.91 -1.16 -8.61
N ILE A 179 -29.06 -1.11 -7.59
CA ILE A 179 -29.05 -2.11 -6.51
C ILE A 179 -29.23 -1.44 -5.15
N VAL A 180 -28.36 -0.50 -4.79
CA VAL A 180 -28.37 0.12 -3.45
C VAL A 180 -29.62 0.98 -3.26
N TRP A 181 -29.94 1.83 -4.25
CA TRP A 181 -31.10 2.73 -4.19
C TRP A 181 -32.37 2.18 -4.83
N ALA A 182 -32.35 0.93 -5.31
CA ALA A 182 -33.52 0.30 -5.90
C ALA A 182 -34.63 0.05 -4.86
N ALA A 183 -35.86 0.43 -5.21
CA ALA A 183 -37.06 0.19 -4.40
C ALA A 183 -38.15 -0.45 -5.26
N PRO A 184 -38.49 -1.75 -5.05
CA PRO A 184 -37.92 -2.67 -4.06
C PRO A 184 -36.49 -3.13 -4.42
N PRO A 185 -35.72 -3.69 -3.45
CA PRO A 185 -34.41 -4.27 -3.72
C PRO A 185 -34.46 -5.38 -4.79
N PRO A 186 -33.38 -5.61 -5.55
CA PRO A 186 -33.37 -6.65 -6.58
C PRO A 186 -33.68 -8.04 -6.02
N PRO A 187 -34.43 -8.89 -6.76
CA PRO A 187 -34.72 -10.25 -6.33
C PRO A 187 -33.45 -11.04 -6.01
N GLY A 188 -33.46 -11.73 -4.86
CA GLY A 188 -32.33 -12.56 -4.43
C GLY A 188 -31.15 -11.79 -3.84
N SER A 189 -31.31 -10.50 -3.51
CA SER A 189 -30.30 -9.72 -2.77
C SER A 189 -29.98 -10.35 -1.41
N GLU A 190 -31.00 -10.76 -0.64
CA GLU A 190 -30.80 -11.42 0.66
C GLU A 190 -30.05 -12.76 0.53
N VAL A 191 -30.37 -13.53 -0.52
CA VAL A 191 -29.68 -14.81 -0.81
C VAL A 191 -28.21 -14.56 -1.18
N PHE A 192 -27.94 -13.50 -1.95
CA PHE A 192 -26.57 -13.10 -2.27
C PHE A 192 -25.81 -12.73 -1.00
N VAL A 193 -26.38 -11.88 -0.14
CA VAL A 193 -25.77 -11.50 1.14
C VAL A 193 -25.45 -12.74 1.99
N ALA A 194 -26.42 -13.64 2.17
CA ALA A 194 -26.24 -14.84 2.97
C ALA A 194 -25.13 -15.76 2.43
N ARG A 195 -25.07 -15.97 1.11
CA ARG A 195 -24.03 -16.81 0.47
C ARG A 195 -22.66 -16.15 0.50
N SER A 196 -22.61 -14.84 0.38
CA SER A 196 -21.38 -14.05 0.35
C SER A 196 -20.75 -13.87 1.73
N PHE A 197 -21.46 -14.18 2.82
CA PHE A 197 -21.02 -13.88 4.19
C PHE A 197 -19.63 -14.46 4.53
N HIS A 198 -19.32 -15.66 4.04
CA HIS A 198 -18.01 -16.29 4.25
C HIS A 198 -16.85 -15.57 3.55
N PHE A 199 -17.10 -14.82 2.47
CA PHE A 199 -16.11 -13.95 1.83
C PHE A 199 -15.88 -12.67 2.65
N LEU A 200 -16.94 -12.12 3.23
CA LEU A 200 -16.92 -10.82 3.93
C LEU A 200 -15.96 -10.79 5.13
N THR A 201 -15.73 -11.93 5.78
CA THR A 201 -14.72 -12.06 6.85
C THR A 201 -13.30 -11.71 6.40
N ARG A 202 -13.02 -11.85 5.09
CA ARG A 202 -11.72 -11.56 4.47
C ARG A 202 -11.75 -10.26 3.65
N LEU A 203 -12.90 -9.89 3.10
CA LEU A 203 -13.03 -8.77 2.16
C LEU A 203 -13.39 -7.44 2.84
N HIS A 204 -13.90 -7.43 4.07
CA HIS A 204 -14.13 -6.18 4.77
C HIS A 204 -12.84 -5.57 5.30
N CYS A 205 -12.64 -4.29 5.00
CA CYS A 205 -11.57 -3.47 5.53
C CYS A 205 -11.98 -1.99 5.54
N PRO A 206 -11.25 -1.10 6.24
CA PRO A 206 -11.57 0.33 6.29
C PRO A 206 -11.75 0.97 4.90
N ALA A 207 -10.92 0.57 3.92
CA ALA A 207 -11.02 1.12 2.57
C ALA A 207 -12.27 0.65 1.80
N SER A 208 -12.76 -0.57 2.05
CA SER A 208 -14.07 -0.99 1.52
C SER A 208 -15.22 -0.16 2.12
N MET A 209 -15.10 0.34 3.35
CA MET A 209 -16.14 1.19 3.94
C MET A 209 -16.21 2.58 3.28
N LYS A 210 -15.07 3.12 2.84
CA LYS A 210 -15.06 4.33 2.01
C LYS A 210 -15.82 4.14 0.70
N VAL A 211 -15.71 2.96 0.10
CA VAL A 211 -16.51 2.60 -1.09
C VAL A 211 -18.00 2.48 -0.74
N ALA A 212 -18.34 1.89 0.41
CA ALA A 212 -19.74 1.79 0.86
C ALA A 212 -20.36 3.17 1.09
N ALA A 213 -19.64 4.08 1.75
CA ALA A 213 -20.04 5.48 1.93
C ALA A 213 -20.30 6.17 0.59
N ALA A 214 -19.39 6.01 -0.38
CA ALA A 214 -19.56 6.57 -1.72
C ALA A 214 -20.78 5.99 -2.46
N LEU A 215 -21.08 4.70 -2.30
CA LEU A 215 -22.29 4.09 -2.86
C LEU A 215 -23.56 4.68 -2.22
N LEU A 216 -23.50 5.04 -0.94
CA LEU A 216 -24.60 5.69 -0.20
C LEU A 216 -24.63 7.22 -0.40
N GLY A 217 -23.74 7.78 -1.22
CA GLY A 217 -23.69 9.22 -1.51
C GLY A 217 -23.18 10.09 -0.36
N ILE A 218 -22.35 9.53 0.53
CA ILE A 218 -21.76 10.22 1.67
C ILE A 218 -20.29 10.46 1.40
N ASP A 219 -19.83 11.69 1.65
CA ASP A 219 -18.42 12.04 1.56
C ASP A 219 -17.66 11.54 2.81
N ASP A 220 -16.65 10.70 2.56
CA ASP A 220 -15.56 10.30 3.48
C ASP A 220 -15.97 9.74 4.86
N ALA A 221 -16.86 8.74 4.88
CA ALA A 221 -17.29 8.09 6.13
C ALA A 221 -16.33 6.99 6.62
N GLY A 222 -15.99 7.04 7.92
CA GLY A 222 -15.37 5.93 8.66
C GLY A 222 -16.40 4.86 9.08
N TYR A 223 -15.94 3.77 9.71
CA TYR A 223 -16.82 2.67 10.16
C TYR A 223 -17.94 3.17 11.11
N GLU A 224 -17.63 4.15 11.95
CA GLU A 224 -18.54 4.74 12.95
C GLU A 224 -19.60 5.67 12.32
N ASP A 225 -19.37 6.17 11.11
CA ASP A 225 -20.30 7.08 10.43
C ASP A 225 -21.39 6.32 9.67
N LEU A 226 -21.09 5.08 9.24
CA LEU A 226 -22.06 4.18 8.63
C LEU A 226 -23.06 3.61 9.64
N GLU A 227 -22.64 3.38 10.89
CA GLU A 227 -23.53 2.94 11.98
C GLU A 227 -24.64 3.98 12.22
N LYS A 228 -24.26 5.26 12.25
CA LYS A 228 -25.20 6.39 12.39
C LYS A 228 -26.13 6.56 11.19
N LEU A 229 -25.78 5.99 10.03
CA LEU A 229 -26.58 6.11 8.82
C LEU A 229 -27.82 5.22 8.83
N VAL A 230 -27.77 4.08 9.54
CA VAL A 230 -28.93 3.20 9.73
C VAL A 230 -30.08 3.98 10.38
N ASP A 231 -29.75 4.94 11.24
CA ASP A 231 -30.70 5.82 11.93
C ASP A 231 -31.19 7.00 11.06
N VAL A 232 -30.47 7.36 9.98
CA VAL A 232 -30.77 8.53 9.13
C VAL A 232 -31.58 8.15 7.87
N ASP A 233 -31.26 7.03 7.22
CA ASP A 233 -31.85 6.66 5.92
C ASP A 233 -33.05 5.70 6.03
N GLY A 234 -33.31 5.13 7.21
CA GLY A 234 -34.48 4.27 7.47
C GLY A 234 -34.56 3.00 6.62
N ARG A 235 -33.52 2.68 5.83
CA ARG A 235 -33.44 1.54 4.91
C ARG A 235 -32.25 0.64 5.23
N PRO A 236 -32.31 -0.16 6.32
CA PRO A 236 -31.23 -1.08 6.71
C PRO A 236 -30.77 -2.01 5.57
N ALA A 237 -31.69 -2.41 4.69
CA ALA A 237 -31.37 -3.24 3.53
C ALA A 237 -30.41 -2.56 2.54
N ALA A 238 -30.55 -1.25 2.30
CA ALA A 238 -29.66 -0.51 1.41
C ALA A 238 -28.25 -0.39 2.00
N VAL A 239 -28.15 -0.12 3.31
CA VAL A 239 -26.87 -0.04 4.02
C VAL A 239 -26.14 -1.39 4.01
N ILE A 240 -26.84 -2.48 4.34
CA ILE A 240 -26.29 -3.83 4.29
C ILE A 240 -25.78 -4.13 2.87
N MET A 241 -26.58 -3.82 1.85
CA MET A 241 -26.21 -4.10 0.46
C MET A 241 -24.98 -3.29 0.02
N ALA A 242 -24.91 -2.02 0.38
CA ALA A 242 -23.77 -1.16 0.09
C ALA A 242 -22.49 -1.69 0.73
N MET A 243 -22.53 -2.07 2.01
CA MET A 243 -21.37 -2.65 2.72
C MET A 243 -20.88 -3.94 2.05
N VAL A 244 -21.81 -4.84 1.74
CA VAL A 244 -21.49 -6.13 1.10
C VAL A 244 -20.84 -5.88 -0.26
N LEU A 245 -21.47 -5.12 -1.15
CA LEU A 245 -20.95 -4.86 -2.50
C LEU A 245 -19.63 -4.10 -2.48
N ALA A 246 -19.46 -3.16 -1.54
CA ALA A 246 -18.24 -2.40 -1.40
C ALA A 246 -17.01 -3.26 -1.05
N ALA A 247 -17.21 -4.34 -0.28
CA ALA A 247 -16.16 -5.31 0.03
C ALA A 247 -15.61 -5.98 -1.24
N PHE A 248 -16.52 -6.41 -2.13
CA PHE A 248 -16.15 -6.98 -3.44
C PHE A 248 -15.54 -5.93 -4.37
N GLU A 249 -16.11 -4.72 -4.41
CA GLU A 249 -15.66 -3.62 -5.27
C GLU A 249 -14.22 -3.19 -4.97
N TRP A 250 -13.87 -3.02 -3.70
CA TRP A 250 -12.52 -2.66 -3.30
C TRP A 250 -11.51 -3.74 -3.72
N HIS A 251 -11.83 -5.00 -3.45
CA HIS A 251 -10.93 -6.11 -3.74
C HIS A 251 -10.78 -6.41 -5.24
N THR A 252 -11.83 -6.16 -6.01
CA THR A 252 -11.79 -6.27 -7.46
C THR A 252 -10.89 -5.20 -8.07
N ALA A 253 -10.97 -3.96 -7.58
CA ALA A 253 -10.20 -2.82 -8.09
C ALA A 253 -8.72 -2.82 -7.66
N ASN A 254 -8.40 -3.30 -6.45
CA ASN A 254 -7.06 -3.11 -5.86
C ASN A 254 -6.14 -4.31 -5.89
N ARG A 255 -6.63 -5.49 -6.26
CA ARG A 255 -5.74 -6.63 -6.48
C ARG A 255 -5.35 -6.68 -7.94
N SER A 256 -4.06 -6.90 -8.20
CA SER A 256 -3.53 -7.11 -9.54
C SER A 256 -3.98 -8.47 -10.09
N TRP A 257 -4.12 -8.59 -11.41
CA TRP A 257 -4.34 -9.86 -12.14
C TRP A 257 -3.25 -10.94 -11.91
N GLN A 258 -2.30 -10.68 -11.01
CA GLN A 258 -1.20 -11.54 -10.60
C GLN A 258 -1.66 -12.60 -9.57
N GLY A 259 -2.66 -12.29 -8.74
CA GLY A 259 -3.03 -13.05 -7.53
C GLY A 259 -3.83 -14.36 -7.72
N GLY A 260 -3.78 -15.00 -8.89
CA GLY A 260 -4.53 -16.23 -9.16
C GLY A 260 -6.06 -16.04 -9.27
N GLN A 261 -6.79 -17.15 -9.36
CA GLN A 261 -8.25 -17.17 -9.47
C GLN A 261 -8.89 -16.63 -8.17
N ARG A 262 -9.80 -15.68 -8.32
CA ARG A 262 -10.54 -15.08 -7.21
C ARG A 262 -11.92 -15.72 -7.15
N ASP A 263 -12.07 -16.67 -6.26
CA ASP A 263 -13.32 -17.40 -5.99
C ASP A 263 -14.55 -16.48 -5.81
N TYR A 264 -14.35 -15.29 -5.24
CA TYR A 264 -15.41 -14.32 -5.01
C TYR A 264 -15.82 -13.50 -6.24
N CYS A 265 -14.99 -13.41 -7.29
CA CYS A 265 -15.30 -12.57 -8.46
C CYS A 265 -16.43 -13.14 -9.31
N GLU A 266 -16.47 -14.46 -9.49
CA GLU A 266 -17.56 -15.17 -10.19
C GLU A 266 -18.91 -14.86 -9.52
N VAL A 267 -19.02 -15.14 -8.22
CA VAL A 267 -20.24 -14.91 -7.43
C VAL A 267 -20.70 -13.44 -7.49
N TYR A 268 -19.74 -12.51 -7.45
CA TYR A 268 -20.02 -11.08 -7.51
C TYR A 268 -20.55 -10.63 -8.87
N PHE A 269 -19.83 -10.93 -9.95
CA PHE A 269 -20.22 -10.48 -11.29
C PHE A 269 -21.45 -11.23 -11.83
N GLU A 270 -21.66 -12.48 -11.43
CA GLU A 270 -22.92 -13.18 -11.70
C GLU A 270 -24.12 -12.50 -11.04
N PHE A 271 -23.96 -12.06 -9.78
CA PHE A 271 -25.00 -11.31 -9.09
C PHE A 271 -25.33 -10.02 -9.82
N LEU A 272 -24.31 -9.22 -10.18
CA LEU A 272 -24.51 -7.98 -10.95
C LEU A 272 -25.22 -8.23 -12.28
N ALA A 273 -24.76 -9.23 -13.04
CA ALA A 273 -25.36 -9.59 -14.32
C ALA A 273 -26.82 -10.03 -14.19
N ARG A 274 -27.15 -10.79 -13.14
CA ARG A 274 -28.53 -11.19 -12.83
C ARG A 274 -29.41 -10.00 -12.49
N CYS A 275 -28.84 -8.94 -11.89
CA CYS A 275 -29.52 -7.67 -11.64
C CYS A 275 -29.62 -6.79 -12.91
N GLY A 276 -29.11 -7.23 -14.05
CA GLY A 276 -29.19 -6.52 -15.33
C GLY A 276 -27.95 -5.74 -15.73
N TYR A 277 -26.85 -5.83 -14.96
CA TYR A 277 -25.58 -5.20 -15.34
C TYR A 277 -24.98 -5.90 -16.55
N GLN A 278 -24.59 -5.13 -17.56
CA GLN A 278 -23.84 -5.67 -18.69
C GLN A 278 -22.36 -5.67 -18.35
N LEU A 279 -21.79 -6.86 -18.19
CA LEU A 279 -20.36 -7.03 -17.94
C LEU A 279 -19.57 -6.56 -19.16
N SER A 280 -18.55 -5.74 -18.93
CA SER A 280 -17.53 -5.44 -19.92
C SER A 280 -16.66 -6.68 -20.17
N PRO A 281 -15.94 -6.76 -21.31
CA PRO A 281 -15.12 -7.93 -21.62
C PRO A 281 -14.08 -8.27 -20.53
N VAL A 282 -13.52 -7.28 -19.85
CA VAL A 282 -12.56 -7.50 -18.76
C VAL A 282 -13.24 -8.08 -17.50
N GLU A 283 -14.50 -7.73 -17.27
CA GLU A 283 -15.30 -8.27 -16.16
C GLU A 283 -15.85 -9.65 -16.46
N GLU A 284 -16.13 -9.97 -17.73
CA GLU A 284 -16.46 -11.35 -18.15
C GLU A 284 -15.31 -12.32 -17.89
N VAL A 285 -14.07 -11.86 -18.09
CA VAL A 285 -12.88 -12.64 -17.70
C VAL A 285 -12.81 -12.79 -16.17
N LEU A 286 -13.03 -11.71 -15.40
CA LEU A 286 -13.04 -11.79 -13.93
C LEU A 286 -14.14 -12.70 -13.39
N ALA A 287 -15.28 -12.74 -14.07
CA ALA A 287 -16.40 -13.61 -13.77
C ALA A 287 -16.15 -15.07 -14.18
N GLY A 288 -15.06 -15.38 -14.88
CA GLY A 288 -14.76 -16.72 -15.40
C GLY A 288 -15.65 -17.16 -16.56
N ARG A 289 -16.40 -16.23 -17.19
CA ARG A 289 -17.30 -16.53 -18.32
C ARG A 289 -16.54 -16.74 -19.63
N ILE A 290 -15.43 -16.02 -19.77
CA ILE A 290 -14.49 -16.17 -20.86
C ILE A 290 -13.08 -16.26 -20.30
N THR A 291 -12.21 -16.92 -21.03
CA THR A 291 -10.78 -17.02 -20.75
C THR A 291 -10.03 -15.80 -21.27
N LEU A 292 -8.79 -15.61 -20.82
CA LEU A 292 -7.92 -14.57 -21.38
C LEU A 292 -7.62 -14.76 -22.87
N GLN A 293 -7.66 -16.00 -23.36
CA GLN A 293 -7.47 -16.31 -24.78
C GLN A 293 -8.67 -15.88 -25.63
N GLU A 294 -9.88 -15.90 -25.06
CA GLU A 294 -11.12 -15.51 -25.72
C GLU A 294 -11.33 -13.98 -25.69
N LEU A 295 -10.62 -13.26 -24.82
CA LEU A 295 -10.65 -11.80 -24.78
C LEU A 295 -10.03 -11.22 -26.06
N THR A 296 -10.87 -10.66 -26.93
CA THR A 296 -10.43 -10.01 -28.16
C THR A 296 -9.91 -8.59 -27.91
N PHE A 297 -8.75 -8.29 -28.46
CA PHE A 297 -8.17 -6.93 -28.49
C PHE A 297 -8.43 -6.29 -29.86
N SER A 298 -8.62 -4.97 -29.88
CA SER A 298 -8.64 -4.24 -31.15
C SER A 298 -7.26 -4.28 -31.80
N ALA A 299 -7.18 -4.08 -33.12
CA ALA A 299 -5.90 -4.04 -33.83
C ALA A 299 -4.98 -2.94 -33.29
N GLU A 300 -5.55 -1.80 -32.87
CA GLU A 300 -4.82 -0.71 -32.24
C GLU A 300 -4.26 -1.12 -30.87
N ASP A 301 -5.07 -1.77 -30.03
CA ASP A 301 -4.61 -2.27 -28.73
C ASP A 301 -3.49 -3.30 -28.88
N THR A 302 -3.63 -4.24 -29.81
CA THR A 302 -2.59 -5.23 -30.09
C THR A 302 -1.29 -4.55 -30.51
N ALA A 303 -1.35 -3.58 -31.44
CA ALA A 303 -0.17 -2.84 -31.87
C ALA A 303 0.47 -2.04 -30.71
N ARG A 304 -0.34 -1.42 -29.85
CA ARG A 304 0.12 -0.72 -28.65
C ARG A 304 0.83 -1.68 -27.69
N LEU A 305 0.27 -2.86 -27.41
CA LEU A 305 0.88 -3.84 -26.51
C LEU A 305 2.19 -4.39 -27.07
N GLU A 306 2.25 -4.72 -28.36
CA GLU A 306 3.51 -5.15 -28.99
C GLU A 306 4.57 -4.05 -28.90
N ARG A 307 4.19 -2.79 -29.14
CA ARG A 307 5.12 -1.67 -29.00
C ARG A 307 5.65 -1.52 -27.57
N ILE A 308 4.80 -1.69 -26.56
CA ILE A 308 5.24 -1.68 -25.16
C ILE A 308 6.21 -2.83 -24.89
N ARG A 309 5.93 -4.05 -25.39
CA ARG A 309 6.83 -5.20 -25.24
C ARG A 309 8.20 -4.94 -25.86
N GLU A 310 8.24 -4.40 -27.08
CA GLU A 310 9.49 -4.01 -27.74
C GLU A 310 10.29 -3.00 -26.92
N LEU A 311 9.64 -1.94 -26.43
CA LEU A 311 10.29 -0.89 -25.64
C LEU A 311 10.80 -1.42 -24.31
N ARG A 312 10.06 -2.29 -23.63
CA ARG A 312 10.50 -2.94 -22.38
C ARG A 312 11.67 -3.89 -22.62
N ALA A 313 11.66 -4.66 -23.71
CA ALA A 313 12.79 -5.49 -24.10
C ALA A 313 14.03 -4.62 -24.40
N ARG A 314 13.86 -3.49 -25.09
CA ARG A 314 14.94 -2.55 -25.37
C ARG A 314 15.50 -1.89 -24.10
N GLN A 315 14.63 -1.48 -23.19
CA GLN A 315 15.00 -0.97 -21.87
C GLN A 315 15.83 -1.99 -21.09
N TYR A 316 15.40 -3.25 -21.08
CA TYR A 316 16.12 -4.33 -20.42
C TYR A 316 17.51 -4.54 -21.05
N GLN A 317 17.60 -4.57 -22.37
CA GLN A 317 18.87 -4.70 -23.09
C GLN A 317 19.83 -3.55 -22.77
N LEU A 318 19.36 -2.29 -22.80
CA LEU A 318 20.19 -1.12 -22.49
C LEU A 318 20.76 -1.18 -21.07
N ARG A 319 19.96 -1.64 -20.09
CA ARG A 319 20.44 -1.86 -18.72
C ARG A 319 21.48 -2.96 -18.65
N ASN A 320 21.28 -4.06 -19.39
CA ASN A 320 22.26 -5.13 -19.48
C ASN A 320 23.59 -4.67 -20.06
N ASP A 321 23.54 -3.93 -21.16
CA ASP A 321 24.71 -3.36 -21.84
C ASP A 321 25.46 -2.38 -20.93
N ARG A 322 24.75 -1.58 -20.13
CA ARG A 322 25.35 -0.62 -19.20
C ARG A 322 25.96 -1.27 -17.97
N TYR A 323 25.19 -2.04 -17.22
CA TYR A 323 25.56 -2.47 -15.86
C TYR A 323 26.29 -3.81 -15.82
N TYR A 324 25.98 -4.72 -16.75
CA TYR A 324 26.51 -6.08 -16.72
C TYR A 324 27.59 -6.29 -17.78
N ALA A 325 27.27 -6.04 -19.06
CA ALA A 325 28.24 -6.19 -20.14
C ALA A 325 29.25 -5.05 -20.21
N LYS A 326 28.91 -3.88 -19.64
CA LYS A 326 29.73 -2.65 -19.64
C LYS A 326 30.16 -2.21 -21.05
N THR A 327 29.35 -2.53 -22.05
CA THR A 327 29.56 -2.20 -23.46
C THR A 327 29.03 -0.81 -23.83
N LEU A 328 28.23 -0.19 -22.94
CA LEU A 328 27.60 1.10 -23.15
C LEU A 328 28.10 2.15 -22.14
N GLY A 329 28.59 3.28 -22.63
CA GLY A 329 29.02 4.42 -21.81
C GLY A 329 27.85 5.13 -21.13
N ASP A 330 28.13 5.92 -20.07
CA ASP A 330 27.08 6.57 -19.27
C ASP A 330 26.20 7.54 -20.07
N GLU A 331 26.82 8.43 -20.84
CA GLU A 331 26.12 9.38 -21.70
C GLU A 331 25.33 8.69 -22.82
N GLN A 332 25.88 7.62 -23.39
CA GLN A 332 25.21 6.82 -24.42
C GLN A 332 23.99 6.10 -23.84
N TYR A 333 24.11 5.56 -22.63
CA TYR A 333 23.02 4.93 -21.90
C TYR A 333 21.92 5.95 -21.57
N LYS A 334 22.26 7.08 -20.96
CA LYS A 334 21.30 8.16 -20.62
C LYS A 334 20.52 8.64 -21.85
N SER A 335 21.22 8.86 -22.96
CA SER A 335 20.56 9.27 -24.22
C SER A 335 19.63 8.18 -24.77
N ALA A 336 20.09 6.93 -24.81
CA ALA A 336 19.31 5.82 -25.35
C ALA A 336 18.10 5.46 -24.47
N ILE A 337 18.29 5.41 -23.14
CA ILE A 337 17.23 5.09 -22.19
C ILE A 337 16.20 6.22 -22.11
N GLY A 338 16.63 7.49 -22.21
CA GLY A 338 15.73 8.64 -22.22
C GLY A 338 14.73 8.62 -23.39
N ARG A 339 15.15 8.15 -24.57
CA ARG A 339 14.23 7.96 -25.71
C ARG A 339 13.21 6.86 -25.43
N VAL A 340 13.65 5.72 -24.91
CA VAL A 340 12.76 4.61 -24.55
C VAL A 340 11.76 5.02 -23.47
N HIS A 341 12.20 5.80 -22.48
CA HIS A 341 11.36 6.37 -21.43
C HIS A 341 10.30 7.34 -21.96
N ALA A 342 10.66 8.19 -22.91
CA ALA A 342 9.72 9.10 -23.57
C ALA A 342 8.65 8.32 -24.34
N ASP A 343 9.06 7.32 -25.13
CA ASP A 343 8.13 6.47 -25.89
C ASP A 343 7.19 5.67 -24.98
N LEU A 344 7.69 5.10 -23.87
CA LEU A 344 6.85 4.42 -22.89
C LEU A 344 5.85 5.38 -22.25
N SER A 345 6.29 6.56 -21.84
CA SER A 345 5.41 7.58 -21.25
C SER A 345 4.29 7.99 -22.22
N ALA A 346 4.60 8.13 -23.51
CA ALA A 346 3.61 8.43 -24.56
C ALA A 346 2.54 7.34 -24.71
N LEU A 347 2.86 6.09 -24.36
CA LEU A 347 1.92 4.97 -24.36
C LEU A 347 1.18 4.78 -23.02
N GLY A 348 1.37 5.69 -22.06
CA GLY A 348 0.77 5.67 -20.73
C GLY A 348 1.51 4.77 -19.73
N GLU A 349 2.75 4.37 -20.03
CA GLU A 349 3.57 3.51 -19.17
C GLU A 349 4.53 4.31 -18.30
N LEU A 350 4.79 3.83 -17.08
CA LEU A 350 5.82 4.42 -16.24
C LEU A 350 7.22 4.10 -16.81
N PRO A 351 8.08 5.10 -17.04
CA PRO A 351 9.37 4.91 -17.72
C PRO A 351 10.34 4.01 -16.93
N GLY A 352 10.16 3.85 -15.63
CA GLY A 352 11.10 3.11 -14.77
C GLY A 352 12.32 3.97 -14.39
N PRO A 353 13.21 3.46 -13.52
CA PRO A 353 14.34 4.24 -13.04
C PRO A 353 15.35 4.56 -14.17
N THR A 354 15.87 5.78 -14.16
CA THR A 354 16.95 6.26 -15.04
C THR A 354 18.32 5.78 -14.60
#